data_AF-A0A5N0EJ08-F1
#
_entry.id   AF-A0A5N0EJ08-F1
#
_cell.length_a   1.000
_cell.length_b   1.000
_cell.length_c   1.000
_cell.angle_alpha   90.00
_cell.angle_beta   90.00
_cell.angle_gamma   90.00
#
_symmetry.space_group_name_H-M   'P 1'
#
loop_
_entity.id
_entity.type
_entity.pdbx_description
1 polymer ?
#
loop_
_entity_poly.entity_id
_entity_poly.type
_entity_poly.pdbx_seq_one_letter_code
_entity_poly.pdbx_strand_id
1 'polypeptide(L)'
;MDSGEERDEREPSPRMTGWTVALTCVAIVAGGVIVGGLLHSREPELTTAPVVPSPITAQPEVDSSYVTPPVVYPVDIPGCAVVEPPSTGPSMSFVEAEPSGYDNPAYPWFSGPKAVAMSQALRDALPDAVDVGFAPVKESLLFDPIFDPTTDSGERDLGAGWTTAHGPLLRDGKPGQLMVSVKQSTAPIPPCVAGDLDERRRLADGTTVDVHDTWSESRGVRTLTRSAYAYLPDGTVATARATDDSMDGSSHSGTVPLSLDDLAAVATAAGLRVSTPVPPGTPDVPQSCHGGSDSGGTIDEAAAHRLDAVLARIPLDGLAFDRPLGQLRPSESGASGVCQAVQVTTQGRQSLLSVAIAVGQRVPETAASGSVGDRVQSRQLPDGAVVESRESRSTKYANEAGAQPIPETSRIVTVTRRSGTQIRVSSTAEGATEALPFDQLEAIATNPDLEVR
;
A
#
# COMPACT_ATOMS: atom_id res chain seq x y z
N MET A 1 17.98 22.93 63.67
CA MET A 1 17.04 23.98 64.08
C MET A 1 16.88 24.86 62.86
N ASP A 2 16.20 24.35 61.83
CA ASP A 2 14.73 24.30 61.70
C ASP A 2 14.16 25.70 61.44
N SER A 3 13.87 25.93 60.16
CA SER A 3 12.88 26.88 59.68
C SER A 3 12.46 26.39 58.30
N GLY A 4 11.47 25.49 58.29
CA GLY A 4 10.68 25.16 57.11
C GLY A 4 9.75 26.32 56.76
N GLU A 5 9.70 26.65 55.47
CA GLU A 5 8.64 27.47 54.88
C GLU A 5 8.23 26.79 53.57
N GLU A 6 7.05 26.16 53.59
CA GLU A 6 6.35 25.65 52.42
C GLU A 6 6.08 26.78 51.43
N ARG A 7 6.32 26.54 50.13
CA ARG A 7 5.62 27.24 49.05
C ARG A 7 5.09 26.24 48.04
N ASP A 8 3.76 26.13 48.08
CA ASP A 8 2.88 25.57 47.06
C ASP A 8 3.36 25.85 45.63
N GLU A 9 3.59 24.79 44.86
CA GLU A 9 3.51 24.81 43.40
C GLU A 9 2.04 24.97 43.01
N ARG A 10 1.63 26.20 42.68
CA ARG A 10 0.30 26.49 42.12
C ARG A 10 0.17 25.86 40.74
N GLU A 11 -0.60 24.78 40.64
CA GLU A 11 -1.21 24.36 39.39
C GLU A 11 -2.02 25.52 38.76
N PRO A 12 -1.89 25.77 37.45
CA PRO A 12 -2.64 26.83 36.79
C PRO A 12 -4.14 26.47 36.73
N SER A 13 -4.97 27.35 37.29
CA SER A 13 -6.41 27.14 37.36
C SER A 13 -7.06 26.97 35.97
N PRO A 14 -8.09 26.12 35.82
CA PRO A 14 -8.75 25.81 34.53
C PRO A 14 -9.41 27.01 33.84
N ARG A 15 -9.58 28.14 34.54
CA ARG A 15 -10.04 29.40 33.96
C ARG A 15 -8.96 30.14 33.16
N MET A 16 -7.67 29.92 33.46
CA MET A 16 -6.57 30.52 32.69
C MET A 16 -6.37 29.84 31.33
N THR A 17 -6.62 28.52 31.24
CA THR A 17 -6.50 27.72 30.01
C THR A 17 -7.61 28.04 29.01
N GLY A 18 -8.85 28.27 29.48
CA GLY A 18 -9.96 28.67 28.61
C GLY A 18 -9.75 30.04 27.96
N TRP A 19 -9.10 30.97 28.66
CA TRP A 19 -8.79 32.29 28.13
C TRP A 19 -7.68 32.27 27.08
N THR A 20 -6.67 31.40 27.23
CA THR A 20 -5.61 31.24 26.23
C THR A 20 -6.14 30.60 24.96
N VAL A 21 -6.97 29.55 25.07
CA VAL A 21 -7.59 28.89 23.91
C VAL A 21 -8.54 29.83 23.16
N ALA A 22 -9.35 30.62 23.88
CA ALA A 22 -10.22 31.61 23.25
C ALA A 22 -9.41 32.69 22.50
N LEU A 23 -8.29 33.17 23.08
CA LEU A 23 -7.40 34.12 22.41
C LEU A 23 -6.72 33.52 21.17
N THR A 24 -6.33 32.24 21.20
CA THR A 24 -5.75 31.55 20.04
C THR A 24 -6.79 31.38 18.93
N CYS A 25 -8.02 30.97 19.24
CA CYS A 25 -9.10 30.87 18.25
C CYS A 25 -9.45 32.24 17.65
N VAL A 26 -9.51 33.29 18.46
CA VAL A 26 -9.75 34.67 17.97
C VAL A 26 -8.58 35.16 17.11
N ALA A 27 -7.33 34.81 17.44
CA ALA A 27 -6.17 35.16 16.62
C ALA A 27 -6.15 34.42 15.27
N ILE A 28 -6.58 33.15 15.23
CA ILE A 28 -6.69 32.36 14.00
C ILE A 28 -7.81 32.93 13.11
N VAL A 29 -8.97 33.27 13.69
CA VAL A 29 -10.07 33.89 12.93
C VAL A 29 -9.70 35.29 12.48
N ALA A 30 -9.03 36.10 13.30
CA ALA A 30 -8.54 37.42 12.91
C ALA A 30 -7.45 37.34 11.82
N GLY A 31 -6.55 36.35 11.89
CA GLY A 31 -5.59 36.08 10.82
C GLY A 31 -6.27 35.66 9.51
N GLY A 32 -7.28 34.80 9.59
CA GLY A 32 -8.10 34.40 8.44
C GLY A 32 -8.89 35.56 7.82
N VAL A 33 -9.40 36.49 8.63
CA VAL A 33 -10.11 37.69 8.15
C VAL A 33 -9.14 38.74 7.61
N ILE A 34 -7.91 38.84 8.10
CA ILE A 34 -6.90 39.74 7.53
C ILE A 34 -6.40 39.21 6.17
N VAL A 35 -6.19 37.90 6.02
CA VAL A 35 -5.80 37.29 4.74
C VAL A 35 -6.98 37.27 3.75
N GLY A 36 -8.21 37.03 4.21
CA GLY A 36 -9.43 37.13 3.39
C GLY A 36 -9.82 38.57 3.03
N GLY A 37 -9.49 39.54 3.89
CA GLY A 37 -9.76 40.97 3.70
C GLY A 37 -8.71 41.70 2.85
N LEU A 38 -7.46 41.23 2.81
CA LEU A 38 -6.42 41.73 1.89
C LEU A 38 -6.61 41.25 0.45
N LEU A 39 -7.47 40.24 0.23
CA LEU A 39 -7.89 39.79 -1.09
C LEU A 39 -9.25 40.36 -1.54
N HIS A 40 -9.93 41.14 -0.69
CA HIS A 40 -11.13 41.89 -1.06
C HIS A 40 -10.76 43.32 -1.47
N SER A 41 -10.49 43.50 -2.76
CA SER A 41 -10.50 44.85 -3.35
C SER A 41 -11.93 45.37 -3.34
N ARG A 42 -12.13 46.55 -2.74
CA ARG A 42 -13.40 47.27 -2.61
C ARG A 42 -14.16 47.36 -3.94
N GLU A 43 -15.44 47.03 -3.93
CA GLU A 43 -16.40 47.58 -4.90
C GLU A 43 -16.37 49.11 -4.80
N PRO A 44 -16.06 49.85 -5.88
CA PRO A 44 -16.44 51.24 -5.96
C PRO A 44 -17.93 51.34 -6.31
N GLU A 45 -18.58 52.25 -5.61
CA GLU A 45 -20.00 52.56 -5.69
C GLU A 45 -20.55 52.73 -7.11
N LEU A 46 -21.86 52.45 -7.22
CA LEU A 46 -22.72 52.67 -8.38
C LEU A 46 -22.29 53.88 -9.23
N THR A 47 -21.82 53.62 -10.45
CA THR A 47 -21.94 54.60 -11.54
C THR A 47 -22.36 53.89 -12.82
N THR A 48 -23.55 54.24 -13.30
CA THR A 48 -24.14 53.79 -14.57
C THR A 48 -23.36 54.36 -15.76
N ALA A 49 -22.48 53.56 -16.36
CA ALA A 49 -21.98 53.77 -17.73
C ALA A 49 -21.58 52.41 -18.36
N PRO A 50 -21.90 52.15 -19.64
CA PRO A 50 -21.59 50.88 -20.28
C PRO A 50 -20.09 50.83 -20.65
N VAL A 51 -19.34 49.92 -20.04
CA VAL A 51 -17.93 49.66 -20.38
C VAL A 51 -17.85 48.45 -21.32
N VAL A 52 -17.23 48.69 -22.47
CA VAL A 52 -16.91 47.74 -23.55
C VAL A 52 -16.06 46.58 -23.00
N PRO A 53 -16.34 45.30 -23.34
CA PRO A 53 -15.53 44.18 -22.83
C PRO A 53 -14.16 44.16 -23.50
N SER A 54 -13.11 44.35 -22.69
CA SER A 54 -11.74 43.94 -23.02
C SER A 54 -11.57 42.44 -22.76
N PRO A 55 -10.76 41.73 -23.56
CA PRO A 55 -10.72 40.28 -23.57
C PRO A 55 -10.18 39.72 -22.25
N ILE A 56 -10.94 38.78 -21.68
CA ILE A 56 -10.53 37.95 -20.56
C ILE A 56 -9.38 37.07 -21.06
N THR A 57 -8.17 37.28 -20.52
CA THR A 57 -7.11 36.28 -20.60
C THR A 57 -7.59 35.06 -19.84
N ALA A 58 -7.92 34.00 -20.58
CA ALA A 58 -8.36 32.72 -20.05
C ALA A 58 -7.37 32.21 -19.00
N GLN A 59 -7.87 31.92 -17.80
CA GLN A 59 -7.23 30.91 -16.96
C GLN A 59 -7.23 29.60 -17.78
N PRO A 60 -6.14 28.82 -17.82
CA PRO A 60 -6.16 27.56 -18.55
C PRO A 60 -7.27 26.68 -17.96
N GLU A 61 -8.32 26.46 -18.76
CA GLU A 61 -9.29 25.39 -18.51
C GLU A 61 -8.46 24.10 -18.40
N VAL A 62 -8.45 23.48 -17.23
CA VAL A 62 -7.92 22.12 -17.13
C VAL A 62 -8.91 21.25 -17.89
N ASP A 63 -8.56 20.92 -19.13
CA ASP A 63 -9.33 20.01 -19.96
C ASP A 63 -9.43 18.68 -19.23
N SER A 64 -10.62 18.42 -18.68
CA SER A 64 -10.99 17.20 -17.97
C SER A 64 -11.69 16.24 -18.93
N SER A 65 -11.25 16.23 -20.20
CA SER A 65 -11.75 15.31 -21.20
C SER A 65 -11.49 13.87 -20.76
N TYR A 66 -12.57 13.18 -20.44
CA TYR A 66 -12.64 11.74 -20.25
C TYR A 66 -13.53 11.17 -21.35
N VAL A 67 -12.99 10.23 -22.14
CA VAL A 67 -13.64 9.68 -23.32
C VAL A 67 -13.63 8.15 -23.22
N THR A 68 -14.76 7.53 -23.49
CA THR A 68 -14.93 6.08 -23.61
C THR A 68 -15.39 5.72 -25.02
N PRO A 69 -15.25 4.46 -25.47
CA PRO A 69 -15.75 4.01 -26.76
C PRO A 69 -17.26 4.27 -26.89
N PRO A 70 -17.74 4.63 -28.10
CA PRO A 70 -19.17 4.77 -28.33
C PRO A 70 -19.87 3.42 -28.18
N VAL A 71 -20.97 3.39 -27.41
CA VAL A 71 -21.77 2.18 -27.24
C VAL A 71 -22.81 2.07 -28.35
N VAL A 72 -22.84 0.91 -29.03
CA VAL A 72 -23.85 0.59 -30.04
C VAL A 72 -25.00 -0.14 -29.36
N TYR A 73 -26.23 0.34 -29.57
CA TYR A 73 -27.45 -0.31 -29.11
C TYR A 73 -28.57 -0.15 -30.14
N PRO A 74 -29.35 -1.20 -30.46
CA PRO A 74 -29.27 -2.57 -29.93
C PRO A 74 -28.02 -3.33 -30.39
N VAL A 75 -27.58 -4.30 -29.58
CA VAL A 75 -26.44 -5.18 -29.86
C VAL A 75 -26.74 -6.59 -29.37
N ASP A 76 -26.29 -7.60 -30.11
CA ASP A 76 -26.34 -9.00 -29.68
C ASP A 76 -25.03 -9.33 -28.97
N ILE A 77 -25.10 -9.67 -27.68
CA ILE A 77 -23.95 -10.10 -26.88
C ILE A 77 -23.95 -11.63 -26.79
N PRO A 78 -22.93 -12.34 -27.30
CA PRO A 78 -22.80 -13.79 -27.19
C PRO A 78 -23.01 -14.29 -25.75
N GLY A 79 -23.87 -15.30 -25.61
CA GLY A 79 -24.22 -15.91 -24.32
C GLY A 79 -25.27 -15.16 -23.49
N CYS A 80 -25.72 -14.00 -23.94
CA CYS A 80 -26.82 -13.25 -23.36
C CYS A 80 -28.12 -13.50 -24.14
N ALA A 81 -29.20 -13.82 -23.43
CA ALA A 81 -30.51 -13.97 -24.04
C ALA A 81 -31.24 -12.62 -24.23
N VAL A 82 -30.94 -11.66 -23.35
CA VAL A 82 -31.50 -10.30 -23.34
C VAL A 82 -30.35 -9.35 -23.04
N VAL A 83 -30.26 -8.25 -23.80
CA VAL A 83 -29.28 -7.19 -23.61
C VAL A 83 -30.03 -5.90 -23.28
N GLU A 84 -29.66 -5.29 -22.16
CA GLU A 84 -30.21 -4.03 -21.67
C GLU A 84 -29.50 -2.82 -22.30
N PRO A 85 -30.17 -1.65 -22.37
CA PRO A 85 -29.56 -0.43 -22.88
C PRO A 85 -28.37 0.02 -22.00
N PRO A 86 -27.42 0.80 -22.56
CA PRO A 86 -26.24 1.24 -21.83
C PRO A 86 -26.60 1.98 -20.53
N SER A 87 -25.82 1.71 -19.47
CA SER A 87 -26.03 2.34 -18.17
C SER A 87 -25.57 3.81 -18.19
N THR A 88 -26.36 4.70 -17.61
CA THR A 88 -26.00 6.11 -17.33
C THR A 88 -25.90 6.31 -15.82
N GLY A 89 -25.07 5.53 -15.16
CA GLY A 89 -24.81 5.65 -13.72
C GLY A 89 -23.67 6.63 -13.43
N PRO A 90 -23.78 7.50 -12.41
CA PRO A 90 -22.62 8.23 -11.92
C PRO A 90 -21.56 7.25 -11.38
N SER A 91 -20.29 7.54 -11.63
CA SER A 91 -19.19 6.85 -10.97
C SER A 91 -19.20 7.19 -9.48
N MET A 92 -19.17 6.17 -8.63
CA MET A 92 -19.05 6.35 -7.19
C MET A 92 -17.56 6.30 -6.82
N SER A 93 -17.10 7.33 -6.13
CA SER A 93 -15.78 7.35 -5.50
C SER A 93 -15.97 7.07 -4.01
N PHE A 94 -15.20 6.13 -3.48
CA PHE A 94 -15.16 5.86 -2.04
C PHE A 94 -13.91 6.52 -1.46
N VAL A 95 -14.06 7.15 -0.30
CA VAL A 95 -12.91 7.57 0.50
C VAL A 95 -12.47 6.36 1.30
N GLU A 96 -11.19 6.06 1.25
CA GLU A 96 -10.60 4.93 1.96
C GLU A 96 -10.72 5.15 3.48
N ALA A 97 -11.58 4.37 4.14
CA ALA A 97 -11.48 4.13 5.56
C ALA A 97 -10.34 3.12 5.81
N GLU A 98 -9.59 3.28 6.91
CA GLU A 98 -8.48 2.36 7.21
C GLU A 98 -9.00 0.90 7.28
N PRO A 99 -8.39 -0.03 6.54
CA PRO A 99 -8.81 -1.42 6.56
C PRO A 99 -8.75 -1.97 7.98
N SER A 100 -9.83 -2.62 8.42
CA SER A 100 -9.74 -3.60 9.51
C SER A 100 -8.72 -4.66 9.08
N GLY A 101 -7.74 -4.97 9.92
CA GLY A 101 -6.69 -5.95 9.59
C GLY A 101 -7.23 -7.30 9.07
N TYR A 102 -6.33 -8.15 8.57
CA TYR A 102 -6.69 -9.38 7.85
C TYR A 102 -7.72 -10.30 8.52
N ASP A 103 -7.72 -10.38 9.85
CA ASP A 103 -8.58 -11.30 10.63
C ASP A 103 -9.83 -10.59 11.18
N ASN A 104 -10.57 -9.90 10.31
CA ASN A 104 -11.80 -9.23 10.69
C ASN A 104 -12.95 -10.24 10.93
N PRO A 105 -13.53 -10.32 12.15
CA PRO A 105 -14.62 -11.25 12.45
C PRO A 105 -15.92 -11.01 11.65
N ALA A 106 -16.09 -9.82 11.05
CA ALA A 106 -17.21 -9.54 10.14
C ALA A 106 -17.09 -10.33 8.82
N TYR A 107 -15.89 -10.78 8.47
CA TYR A 107 -15.58 -11.50 7.24
C TYR A 107 -14.83 -12.81 7.52
N PRO A 108 -15.49 -13.81 8.15
CA PRO A 108 -14.83 -15.02 8.65
C PRO A 108 -14.26 -15.94 7.56
N TRP A 109 -14.58 -15.69 6.29
CA TRP A 109 -14.05 -16.45 5.15
C TRP A 109 -12.63 -16.01 4.76
N PHE A 110 -12.17 -14.85 5.27
CA PHE A 110 -10.87 -14.27 4.95
C PHE A 110 -10.03 -14.10 6.23
N SER A 111 -8.72 -14.25 6.05
CA SER A 111 -7.71 -14.21 7.11
C SER A 111 -6.34 -13.94 6.49
N GLY A 112 -5.34 -13.67 7.30
CA GLY A 112 -3.97 -13.45 6.81
C GLY A 112 -3.46 -14.64 5.98
N PRO A 113 -3.49 -15.88 6.51
CA PRO A 113 -3.13 -17.07 5.77
C PRO A 113 -3.99 -17.30 4.51
N LYS A 114 -5.28 -16.92 4.53
CA LYS A 114 -6.14 -17.00 3.34
C LYS A 114 -5.68 -16.04 2.24
N ALA A 115 -5.29 -14.81 2.60
CA ALA A 115 -4.72 -13.85 1.66
C ALA A 115 -3.47 -14.41 0.98
N VAL A 116 -2.55 -15.00 1.75
CA VAL A 116 -1.33 -15.63 1.22
C VAL A 116 -1.66 -16.79 0.27
N ALA A 117 -2.58 -17.67 0.66
CA ALA A 117 -3.00 -18.79 -0.18
C ALA A 117 -3.65 -18.33 -1.50
N MET A 118 -4.51 -17.31 -1.45
CA MET A 118 -5.14 -16.72 -2.64
C MET A 118 -4.11 -16.03 -3.53
N SER A 119 -3.15 -15.30 -2.97
CA SER A 119 -2.07 -14.67 -3.73
C SER A 119 -1.16 -15.69 -4.42
N GLN A 120 -0.88 -16.83 -3.78
CA GLN A 120 -0.16 -17.91 -4.45
C GLN A 120 -0.97 -18.47 -5.61
N ALA A 121 -2.25 -18.78 -5.39
CA ALA A 121 -3.12 -19.29 -6.44
C ALA A 121 -3.31 -18.31 -7.60
N LEU A 122 -3.32 -17.01 -7.33
CA LEU A 122 -3.35 -15.96 -8.34
C LEU A 122 -2.10 -16.02 -9.21
N ARG A 123 -0.91 -16.11 -8.60
CA ARG A 123 0.36 -16.21 -9.34
C ARG A 123 0.43 -17.51 -10.14
N ASP A 124 -0.01 -18.62 -9.58
CA ASP A 124 -0.05 -19.93 -10.26
C ASP A 124 -1.04 -19.97 -11.43
N ALA A 125 -2.04 -19.06 -11.45
CA ALA A 125 -3.02 -18.94 -12.54
C ALA A 125 -2.55 -18.04 -13.68
N LEU A 126 -1.43 -17.32 -13.53
CA LEU A 126 -0.88 -16.50 -14.60
C LEU A 126 -0.26 -17.38 -15.69
N PRO A 127 -0.33 -17.00 -16.97
CA PRO A 127 0.34 -17.72 -18.05
C PRO A 127 1.87 -17.67 -17.87
N ASP A 128 2.57 -18.76 -18.22
CA ASP A 128 4.04 -18.87 -18.14
C ASP A 128 4.80 -17.75 -18.90
N ALA A 129 4.16 -17.13 -19.88
CA ALA A 129 4.72 -16.03 -20.68
C ALA A 129 4.51 -14.64 -20.05
N VAL A 130 4.03 -14.57 -18.81
CA VAL A 130 3.76 -13.32 -18.08
C VAL A 130 4.51 -13.36 -16.77
N ASP A 131 5.42 -12.40 -16.59
CA ASP A 131 6.15 -12.20 -15.35
C ASP A 131 5.44 -11.18 -14.47
N VAL A 132 5.50 -11.38 -13.15
CA VAL A 132 5.09 -10.36 -12.17
C VAL A 132 6.27 -9.40 -11.98
N GLY A 133 6.05 -8.11 -12.20
CA GLY A 133 7.11 -7.11 -12.12
C GLY A 133 7.68 -6.93 -10.72
N PHE A 134 8.89 -6.39 -10.64
CA PHE A 134 9.57 -6.09 -9.38
C PHE A 134 8.95 -4.89 -8.68
N ALA A 135 8.10 -5.15 -7.68
CA ALA A 135 7.32 -4.14 -6.95
C ALA A 135 7.34 -4.38 -5.44
N PRO A 136 6.94 -3.38 -4.62
CA PRO A 136 6.73 -3.57 -3.19
C PRO A 136 5.82 -4.74 -2.86
N VAL A 137 5.90 -5.25 -1.63
CA VAL A 137 5.18 -6.46 -1.18
C VAL A 137 3.67 -6.36 -1.43
N LYS A 138 3.03 -5.22 -1.10
CA LYS A 138 1.59 -5.00 -1.33
C LYS A 138 1.22 -4.97 -2.81
N GLU A 139 2.11 -4.39 -3.62
CA GLU A 139 1.97 -4.26 -5.08
C GLU A 139 2.48 -5.51 -5.84
N SER A 140 2.72 -6.63 -5.15
CA SER A 140 3.23 -7.86 -5.74
C SER A 140 2.15 -8.94 -5.88
N LEU A 141 0.90 -8.54 -6.20
CA LEU A 141 -0.27 -9.42 -6.21
C LEU A 141 -0.58 -10.05 -4.84
N LEU A 142 -0.33 -9.29 -3.76
CA LEU A 142 -0.75 -9.66 -2.42
C LEU A 142 -2.20 -9.17 -2.22
N PHE A 143 -3.10 -10.05 -1.77
CA PHE A 143 -4.46 -9.64 -1.40
C PHE A 143 -4.42 -8.81 -0.13
N ASP A 144 -4.97 -7.60 -0.17
CA ASP A 144 -5.07 -6.68 0.95
C ASP A 144 -6.13 -7.14 1.98
N PRO A 145 -6.14 -6.59 3.21
CA PRO A 145 -7.26 -6.78 4.12
C PRO A 145 -8.59 -6.40 3.47
N ILE A 146 -9.70 -6.94 3.97
CA ILE A 146 -11.01 -6.61 3.42
C ILE A 146 -11.30 -5.13 3.66
N PHE A 147 -11.58 -4.43 2.57
CA PHE A 147 -12.13 -3.10 2.58
C PHE A 147 -13.66 -3.17 2.67
N ASP A 148 -14.22 -2.43 3.61
CA ASP A 148 -15.66 -2.32 3.83
C ASP A 148 -16.05 -0.84 3.98
N PRO A 149 -16.71 -0.23 2.98
CA PRO A 149 -17.12 1.16 3.05
C PRO A 149 -18.29 1.43 4.02
N THR A 150 -18.89 0.40 4.62
CA THR A 150 -20.13 0.51 5.42
C THR A 150 -19.91 0.66 6.93
N THR A 151 -18.66 0.57 7.41
CA THR A 151 -18.37 0.55 8.85
C THR A 151 -18.69 1.86 9.58
N ASP A 152 -18.79 2.99 8.86
CA ASP A 152 -19.05 4.31 9.48
C ASP A 152 -20.51 4.79 9.40
N SER A 153 -21.35 4.23 8.51
CA SER A 153 -22.69 4.78 8.23
C SER A 153 -23.86 3.92 8.70
N GLY A 154 -23.64 2.71 9.24
CA GLY A 154 -24.71 1.84 9.72
C GLY A 154 -25.66 1.31 8.63
N GLU A 155 -25.37 1.60 7.36
CA GLU A 155 -26.08 1.10 6.19
C GLU A 155 -25.38 -0.17 5.68
N ARG A 156 -25.73 -1.31 6.28
CA ARG A 156 -25.14 -2.64 5.97
C ARG A 156 -25.41 -3.17 4.55
N ASP A 157 -26.17 -2.46 3.73
CA ASP A 157 -26.66 -2.94 2.44
C ASP A 157 -25.90 -2.40 1.21
N LEU A 158 -24.90 -1.53 1.38
CA LEU A 158 -24.19 -0.90 0.25
C LEU A 158 -22.94 -1.63 -0.25
N GLY A 159 -22.47 -2.68 0.43
CA GLY A 159 -21.38 -3.50 -0.10
C GLY A 159 -21.03 -4.69 0.78
N ALA A 160 -21.01 -5.89 0.21
CA ALA A 160 -20.23 -6.97 0.78
C ALA A 160 -18.75 -6.58 0.61
N GLY A 161 -18.01 -6.43 1.72
CA GLY A 161 -16.60 -6.08 1.70
C GLY A 161 -15.80 -6.98 0.75
N TRP A 162 -14.75 -6.41 0.17
CA TRP A 162 -13.91 -7.06 -0.82
C TRP A 162 -12.44 -6.96 -0.45
N THR A 163 -11.66 -7.93 -0.92
CA THR A 163 -10.20 -7.87 -0.92
C THR A 163 -9.71 -7.66 -2.34
N THR A 164 -8.58 -7.00 -2.49
CA THR A 164 -7.96 -6.72 -3.79
C THR A 164 -6.49 -7.11 -3.74
N ALA A 165 -6.01 -7.74 -4.80
CA ALA A 165 -4.59 -7.89 -5.09
C ALA A 165 -4.27 -7.11 -6.35
N HIS A 166 -3.14 -6.42 -6.39
CA HIS A 166 -2.70 -5.70 -7.57
C HIS A 166 -1.20 -5.79 -7.75
N GLY A 167 -0.74 -5.60 -8.98
CA GLY A 167 0.68 -5.54 -9.27
C GLY A 167 1.02 -5.39 -10.74
N PRO A 168 2.27 -5.02 -11.04
CA PRO A 168 2.74 -4.89 -12.40
C PRO A 168 2.91 -6.27 -13.05
N LEU A 169 2.62 -6.32 -14.34
CA LEU A 169 2.86 -7.46 -15.20
C LEU A 169 3.80 -7.09 -16.34
N LEU A 170 4.57 -8.07 -16.81
CA LEU A 170 5.44 -7.96 -17.97
C LEU A 170 5.14 -9.11 -18.93
N ARG A 171 4.86 -8.79 -20.20
CA ARG A 171 4.82 -9.78 -21.29
C ARG A 171 5.73 -9.29 -22.41
N ASP A 172 6.75 -10.08 -22.75
CA ASP A 172 7.76 -9.71 -23.74
C ASP A 172 8.42 -8.34 -23.46
N GLY A 173 8.62 -8.02 -22.17
CA GLY A 173 9.19 -6.74 -21.71
C GLY A 173 8.25 -5.54 -21.81
N LYS A 174 6.98 -5.73 -22.22
CA LYS A 174 5.96 -4.68 -22.23
C LYS A 174 5.25 -4.63 -20.87
N PRO A 175 5.26 -3.46 -20.19
CA PRO A 175 4.58 -3.32 -18.92
C PRO A 175 3.07 -3.25 -19.09
N GLY A 176 2.37 -3.73 -18.08
CA GLY A 176 0.97 -3.47 -17.81
C GLY A 176 0.71 -3.73 -16.33
N GLN A 177 -0.57 -3.75 -15.95
CA GLN A 177 -0.97 -4.03 -14.57
C GLN A 177 -2.07 -5.07 -14.53
N LEU A 178 -2.19 -5.73 -13.39
CA LEU A 178 -3.31 -6.59 -13.05
C LEU A 178 -3.86 -6.17 -11.69
N MET A 179 -5.18 -6.08 -11.61
CA MET A 179 -5.93 -5.95 -10.38
C MET A 179 -6.94 -7.10 -10.32
N VAL A 180 -6.95 -7.83 -9.22
CA VAL A 180 -7.92 -8.89 -8.94
C VAL A 180 -8.66 -8.55 -7.66
N SER A 181 -9.97 -8.43 -7.73
CA SER A 181 -10.83 -8.23 -6.56
C SER A 181 -11.68 -9.46 -6.32
N VAL A 182 -11.83 -9.86 -5.07
CA VAL A 182 -12.66 -10.99 -4.65
C VAL A 182 -13.58 -10.56 -3.52
N LYS A 183 -14.86 -10.95 -3.62
CA LYS A 183 -15.85 -10.80 -2.56
C LYS A 183 -16.75 -12.01 -2.45
N GLN A 184 -17.34 -12.19 -1.28
CA GLN A 184 -18.46 -13.10 -1.08
C GLN A 184 -19.76 -12.36 -1.37
N SER A 185 -20.62 -12.92 -2.22
CA SER A 185 -21.91 -12.33 -2.55
C SER A 185 -22.96 -13.39 -2.87
N THR A 186 -24.17 -13.17 -2.41
CA THR A 186 -25.36 -13.93 -2.81
C THR A 186 -26.27 -13.13 -3.76
N ALA A 187 -25.81 -11.94 -4.20
CA ALA A 187 -26.54 -11.13 -5.16
C ALA A 187 -26.71 -11.89 -6.48
N PRO A 188 -27.83 -11.68 -7.20
CA PRO A 188 -28.01 -12.28 -8.52
C PRO A 188 -26.92 -11.81 -9.49
N ILE A 189 -26.60 -12.65 -10.48
CA ILE A 189 -25.70 -12.29 -11.57
C ILE A 189 -26.30 -11.07 -12.31
N PRO A 190 -25.53 -10.00 -12.55
CA PRO A 190 -26.03 -8.81 -13.25
C PRO A 190 -26.62 -9.11 -14.63
N PRO A 191 -27.57 -8.28 -15.12
CA PRO A 191 -28.02 -8.37 -16.50
C PRO A 191 -26.88 -8.08 -17.48
N CYS A 192 -27.02 -8.51 -18.73
CA CYS A 192 -26.09 -8.12 -19.77
C CYS A 192 -26.45 -6.70 -20.26
N VAL A 193 -25.52 -5.76 -20.13
CA VAL A 193 -25.73 -4.35 -20.51
C VAL A 193 -24.83 -4.02 -21.69
N ALA A 194 -25.38 -3.37 -22.71
CA ALA A 194 -24.60 -2.93 -23.87
C ALA A 194 -23.47 -1.99 -23.43
N GLY A 195 -22.24 -2.33 -23.78
CA GLY A 195 -21.03 -1.58 -23.40
C GLY A 195 -20.32 -2.06 -22.14
N ASP A 196 -20.94 -2.91 -21.31
CA ASP A 196 -20.34 -3.39 -20.05
C ASP A 196 -19.65 -4.76 -20.18
N LEU A 197 -19.98 -5.52 -21.23
CA LEU A 197 -19.39 -6.83 -21.55
C LEU A 197 -19.49 -7.13 -23.05
N ASP A 198 -18.60 -7.98 -23.54
CA ASP A 198 -18.57 -8.45 -24.93
C ASP A 198 -19.10 -9.87 -25.08
N GLU A 199 -18.96 -10.71 -24.04
CA GLU A 199 -19.42 -12.10 -24.06
C GLU A 199 -19.71 -12.57 -22.63
N ARG A 200 -20.75 -13.40 -22.48
CA ARG A 200 -21.06 -14.17 -21.27
C ARG A 200 -20.87 -15.65 -21.51
N ARG A 201 -19.99 -16.28 -20.73
CA ARG A 201 -19.66 -17.71 -20.81
C ARG A 201 -20.28 -18.46 -19.63
N ARG A 202 -20.79 -19.66 -19.88
CA ARG A 202 -21.21 -20.59 -18.82
C ARG A 202 -20.31 -21.82 -18.84
N LEU A 203 -19.67 -22.08 -17.71
CA LEU A 203 -18.78 -23.23 -17.52
C LEU A 203 -19.56 -24.44 -17.00
N ALA A 204 -18.98 -25.63 -17.15
CA ALA A 204 -19.62 -26.90 -16.78
C ALA A 204 -19.92 -27.03 -15.28
N ASP A 205 -19.17 -26.32 -14.43
CA ASP A 205 -19.36 -26.31 -12.98
C ASP A 205 -20.45 -25.33 -12.52
N GLY A 206 -21.12 -24.65 -13.45
CA GLY A 206 -22.16 -23.65 -13.15
C GLY A 206 -21.61 -22.23 -13.00
N THR A 207 -20.30 -22.02 -13.13
CA THR A 207 -19.69 -20.69 -13.12
C THR A 207 -20.13 -19.89 -14.34
N THR A 208 -20.47 -18.62 -14.14
CA THR A 208 -20.69 -17.66 -15.22
C THR A 208 -19.52 -16.69 -15.28
N VAL A 209 -19.00 -16.41 -16.48
CA VAL A 209 -17.90 -15.47 -16.67
C VAL A 209 -18.27 -14.45 -17.73
N ASP A 210 -18.25 -13.18 -17.38
CA ASP A 210 -18.40 -12.09 -18.35
C ASP A 210 -17.03 -11.53 -18.68
N VAL A 211 -16.77 -11.29 -19.96
CA VAL A 211 -15.50 -10.74 -20.44
C VAL A 211 -15.72 -9.43 -21.18
N HIS A 212 -14.76 -8.52 -21.09
CA HIS A 212 -14.84 -7.20 -21.71
C HIS A 212 -13.46 -6.68 -22.13
N ASP A 213 -13.33 -6.18 -23.36
CA ASP A 213 -12.17 -5.49 -23.92
C ASP A 213 -12.58 -4.07 -24.32
N THR A 214 -11.93 -3.07 -23.73
CA THR A 214 -12.32 -1.67 -23.84
C THR A 214 -11.14 -0.73 -23.71
N TRP A 215 -11.40 0.57 -23.81
CA TRP A 215 -10.41 1.60 -23.54
C TRP A 215 -11.05 2.80 -22.87
N SER A 216 -10.24 3.59 -22.19
CA SER A 216 -10.63 4.93 -21.75
C SER A 216 -9.50 5.91 -22.04
N GLU A 217 -9.85 7.13 -22.38
CA GLU A 217 -8.90 8.19 -22.67
C GLU A 217 -9.11 9.34 -21.69
N SER A 218 -8.06 9.72 -20.98
CA SER A 218 -8.07 10.86 -20.06
C SER A 218 -6.95 11.82 -20.46
N ARG A 219 -7.29 13.11 -20.66
CA ARG A 219 -6.32 14.14 -21.08
C ARG A 219 -5.52 13.73 -22.33
N GLY A 220 -6.20 13.08 -23.29
CA GLY A 220 -5.61 12.59 -24.53
C GLY A 220 -4.73 11.33 -24.41
N VAL A 221 -4.61 10.74 -23.22
CA VAL A 221 -3.86 9.50 -22.99
C VAL A 221 -4.82 8.33 -22.90
N ARG A 222 -4.69 7.39 -23.83
CA ARG A 222 -5.54 6.19 -23.92
C ARG A 222 -4.95 5.04 -23.13
N THR A 223 -5.78 4.45 -22.28
CA THR A 223 -5.51 3.21 -21.54
C THR A 223 -6.40 2.11 -22.09
N LEU A 224 -5.80 0.99 -22.51
CA LEU A 224 -6.49 -0.23 -22.90
C LEU A 224 -6.79 -1.04 -21.65
N THR A 225 -7.97 -1.63 -21.58
CA THR A 225 -8.43 -2.43 -20.43
C THR A 225 -9.06 -3.71 -20.93
N ARG A 226 -8.68 -4.83 -20.33
CA ARG A 226 -9.43 -6.09 -20.42
C ARG A 226 -9.87 -6.54 -19.05
N SER A 227 -11.08 -7.09 -18.97
CA SER A 227 -11.66 -7.54 -17.72
C SER A 227 -12.35 -8.89 -17.88
N ALA A 228 -12.35 -9.68 -16.80
CA ALA A 228 -13.19 -10.85 -16.61
C ALA A 228 -13.89 -10.78 -15.25
N TYR A 229 -15.19 -11.05 -15.22
CA TYR A 229 -16.03 -11.08 -14.04
C TYR A 229 -16.58 -12.50 -13.87
N ALA A 230 -16.10 -13.23 -12.88
CA ALA A 230 -16.52 -14.59 -12.59
C ALA A 230 -17.51 -14.61 -11.41
N TYR A 231 -18.65 -15.26 -11.63
CA TYR A 231 -19.71 -15.51 -10.65
C TYR A 231 -19.78 -17.01 -10.40
N LEU A 232 -19.23 -17.46 -9.26
CA LEU A 232 -19.06 -18.87 -8.95
C LEU A 232 -20.22 -19.39 -8.07
N PRO A 233 -20.55 -20.70 -8.15
CA PRO A 233 -21.68 -21.28 -7.42
C PRO A 233 -21.57 -21.22 -5.88
N ASP A 234 -20.36 -21.05 -5.33
CA ASP A 234 -20.13 -20.97 -3.89
C ASP A 234 -20.29 -19.55 -3.32
N GLY A 235 -20.74 -18.60 -4.14
CA GLY A 235 -20.91 -17.19 -3.78
C GLY A 235 -19.64 -16.37 -3.95
N THR A 236 -18.57 -16.93 -4.53
CA THR A 236 -17.39 -16.12 -4.92
C THR A 236 -17.74 -15.25 -6.12
N VAL A 237 -17.47 -13.95 -6.01
CA VAL A 237 -17.41 -13.04 -7.16
C VAL A 237 -15.99 -12.54 -7.28
N ALA A 238 -15.34 -12.87 -8.40
CA ALA A 238 -13.97 -12.48 -8.69
C ALA A 238 -13.92 -11.61 -9.95
N THR A 239 -13.27 -10.46 -9.86
CA THR A 239 -13.03 -9.55 -10.98
C THR A 239 -11.55 -9.50 -11.24
N ALA A 240 -11.11 -9.87 -12.44
CA ALA A 240 -9.74 -9.70 -12.90
C ALA A 240 -9.72 -8.61 -13.97
N ARG A 241 -8.90 -7.58 -13.81
CA ARG A 241 -8.76 -6.46 -14.72
C ARG A 241 -7.29 -6.24 -15.04
N ALA A 242 -6.94 -6.24 -16.32
CA ALA A 242 -5.60 -5.90 -16.77
C ALA A 242 -5.60 -4.68 -17.68
N THR A 243 -4.55 -3.88 -17.58
CA THR A 243 -4.35 -2.65 -18.34
C THR A 243 -2.96 -2.59 -18.98
N ASP A 244 -2.78 -1.71 -19.95
CA ASP A 244 -1.51 -1.51 -20.66
C ASP A 244 -0.63 -0.39 -20.07
N ASP A 245 -1.07 0.27 -19.00
CA ASP A 245 -0.31 1.31 -18.32
C ASP A 245 0.66 0.72 -17.28
N SER A 246 1.80 1.40 -17.08
CA SER A 246 2.74 1.09 -16.00
C SER A 246 2.16 1.44 -14.64
N MET A 247 2.63 0.75 -13.59
CA MET A 247 2.14 0.90 -12.21
C MET A 247 2.08 2.35 -11.69
N ASP A 248 3.02 3.19 -12.13
CA ASP A 248 3.11 4.62 -11.79
C ASP A 248 2.25 5.52 -12.70
N GLY A 249 1.49 4.93 -13.62
CA GLY A 249 0.67 5.62 -14.63
C GLY A 249 1.47 6.45 -15.63
N SER A 250 2.80 6.33 -15.65
CA SER A 250 3.68 7.23 -16.42
C SER A 250 3.82 6.83 -17.89
N SER A 251 3.50 5.58 -18.24
CA SER A 251 3.68 5.05 -19.60
C SER A 251 2.61 4.02 -19.95
N HIS A 252 2.37 3.86 -21.26
CA HIS A 252 1.45 2.87 -21.83
C HIS A 252 2.19 2.03 -22.85
N SER A 253 2.13 0.71 -22.72
CA SER A 253 2.77 -0.21 -23.65
C SER A 253 2.01 -0.39 -24.96
N GLY A 254 0.75 0.05 -25.02
CA GLY A 254 -0.15 -0.13 -26.16
C GLY A 254 -0.60 -1.58 -26.34
N THR A 255 -0.36 -2.46 -25.35
CA THR A 255 -0.77 -3.87 -25.41
C THR A 255 -1.05 -4.38 -24.01
N VAL A 256 -2.29 -4.80 -23.73
CA VAL A 256 -2.65 -5.42 -22.44
C VAL A 256 -1.93 -6.77 -22.30
N PRO A 257 -1.23 -7.04 -21.18
CA PRO A 257 -0.37 -8.22 -21.03
C PRO A 257 -1.16 -9.53 -20.95
N LEU A 258 -2.45 -9.51 -20.64
CA LEU A 258 -3.32 -10.70 -20.56
C LEU A 258 -4.41 -10.68 -21.64
N SER A 259 -4.73 -11.84 -22.19
CA SER A 259 -5.91 -12.05 -23.04
C SER A 259 -7.18 -12.18 -22.19
N LEU A 260 -8.36 -12.12 -22.83
CA LEU A 260 -9.64 -12.37 -22.14
C LEU A 260 -9.72 -13.79 -21.58
N ASP A 261 -9.12 -14.78 -22.27
CA ASP A 261 -9.08 -16.17 -21.80
C ASP A 261 -8.14 -16.33 -20.61
N ASP A 262 -6.98 -15.64 -20.61
CA ASP A 262 -6.07 -15.60 -19.46
C ASP A 262 -6.79 -14.99 -18.25
N LEU A 263 -7.51 -13.88 -18.42
CA LEU A 263 -8.26 -13.23 -17.35
C LEU A 263 -9.42 -14.09 -16.83
N ALA A 264 -10.13 -14.79 -17.72
CA ALA A 264 -11.16 -15.75 -17.33
C ALA A 264 -10.57 -16.91 -16.51
N ALA A 265 -9.40 -17.42 -16.88
CA ALA A 265 -8.69 -18.46 -16.12
C ALA A 265 -8.27 -17.95 -14.74
N VAL A 266 -7.71 -16.74 -14.66
CA VAL A 266 -7.36 -16.07 -13.39
C VAL A 266 -8.59 -15.89 -12.51
N ALA A 267 -9.68 -15.31 -13.02
CA ALA A 267 -10.89 -15.05 -12.25
C ALA A 267 -11.61 -16.31 -11.78
N THR A 268 -11.40 -17.45 -12.45
CA THR A 268 -12.02 -18.74 -12.10
C THR A 268 -11.08 -19.68 -11.33
N ALA A 269 -9.87 -19.24 -11.01
CA ALA A 269 -8.88 -20.03 -10.30
C ALA A 269 -9.43 -20.58 -8.97
N ALA A 270 -9.32 -21.89 -8.77
CA ALA A 270 -9.92 -22.58 -7.64
C ALA A 270 -9.44 -22.03 -6.28
N GLY A 271 -8.18 -21.57 -6.20
CA GLY A 271 -7.63 -20.99 -4.97
C GLY A 271 -8.24 -19.66 -4.56
N LEU A 272 -8.88 -18.92 -5.48
CA LEU A 272 -9.55 -17.64 -5.19
C LEU A 272 -10.94 -17.80 -4.57
N ARG A 273 -11.50 -19.02 -4.58
CA ARG A 273 -12.83 -19.29 -4.05
C ARG A 273 -12.92 -19.00 -2.56
N VAL A 274 -14.01 -18.36 -2.14
CA VAL A 274 -14.31 -18.09 -0.72
C VAL A 274 -14.43 -19.41 0.08
N SER A 275 -14.86 -20.49 -0.58
CA SER A 275 -15.00 -21.82 0.03
C SER A 275 -13.71 -22.64 0.07
N THR A 276 -12.66 -22.25 -0.67
CA THR A 276 -11.41 -23.03 -0.71
C THR A 276 -10.70 -22.96 0.65
N PRO A 277 -10.37 -24.11 1.27
CA PRO A 277 -9.68 -24.10 2.56
C PRO A 277 -8.25 -23.57 2.42
N VAL A 278 -7.75 -22.93 3.48
CA VAL A 278 -6.35 -22.55 3.58
C VAL A 278 -5.51 -23.82 3.75
N PRO A 279 -4.45 -24.03 2.94
CA PRO A 279 -3.54 -25.14 3.14
C PRO A 279 -2.94 -25.14 4.56
N PRO A 280 -2.84 -26.29 5.25
CA PRO A 280 -2.21 -26.35 6.56
C PRO A 280 -0.77 -25.84 6.53
N GLY A 281 -0.40 -24.95 7.45
CA GLY A 281 0.95 -24.39 7.55
C GLY A 281 1.22 -23.23 6.58
N THR A 282 0.22 -22.69 5.89
CA THR A 282 0.37 -21.41 5.17
C THR A 282 0.86 -20.32 6.13
N PRO A 283 1.95 -19.61 5.79
CA PRO A 283 2.49 -18.56 6.66
C PRO A 283 1.56 -17.36 6.74
N ASP A 284 1.81 -16.50 7.73
CA ASP A 284 1.17 -15.19 7.82
C ASP A 284 1.60 -14.26 6.69
N VAL A 285 0.83 -13.18 6.52
CA VAL A 285 1.05 -12.18 5.48
C VAL A 285 2.46 -11.59 5.59
N PRO A 286 3.22 -11.54 4.49
CA PRO A 286 4.47 -10.82 4.43
C PRO A 286 4.29 -9.38 4.92
N GLN A 287 5.02 -9.00 5.96
CA GLN A 287 4.96 -7.62 6.43
C GLN A 287 5.63 -6.69 5.44
N SER A 288 4.97 -5.56 5.18
CA SER A 288 5.61 -4.43 4.52
C SER A 288 6.83 -3.99 5.31
N CYS A 289 7.85 -3.57 4.57
CA CYS A 289 9.04 -3.00 5.13
C CYS A 289 9.19 -1.57 4.58
N HIS A 290 9.73 -0.70 5.43
CA HIS A 290 10.01 0.67 5.05
C HIS A 290 11.50 0.81 4.82
N GLY A 291 11.87 1.47 3.71
CA GLY A 291 13.25 1.80 3.41
C GLY A 291 13.85 2.68 4.51
N GLY A 292 15.15 2.56 4.73
CA GLY A 292 15.84 3.33 5.77
C GLY A 292 16.00 4.83 5.46
N SER A 293 15.61 5.27 4.26
CA SER A 293 15.77 6.65 3.79
C SER A 293 14.73 7.04 2.73
N ASP A 294 14.18 8.24 2.90
CA ASP A 294 13.23 8.90 1.98
C ASP A 294 13.92 9.50 0.73
N SER A 295 15.24 9.41 0.69
CA SER A 295 16.07 9.94 -0.41
C SER A 295 17.04 8.87 -0.85
N GLY A 296 17.36 8.79 -2.14
CA GLY A 296 18.32 7.79 -2.64
C GLY A 296 18.10 7.43 -4.10
N GLY A 297 18.95 6.55 -4.61
CA GLY A 297 18.76 5.95 -5.93
C GLY A 297 17.86 4.71 -5.89
N THR A 298 17.46 4.23 -7.06
CA THR A 298 16.74 2.96 -7.22
C THR A 298 17.71 1.77 -7.23
N ILE A 299 17.27 0.65 -6.70
CA ILE A 299 17.96 -0.65 -6.81
C ILE A 299 17.09 -1.50 -7.72
N ASP A 300 17.64 -1.93 -8.86
CA ASP A 300 16.93 -2.78 -9.81
C ASP A 300 16.82 -4.24 -9.31
N GLU A 301 15.98 -5.03 -9.96
CA GLU A 301 15.73 -6.44 -9.62
C GLU A 301 17.02 -7.28 -9.68
N ALA A 302 17.87 -7.04 -10.67
CA ALA A 302 19.12 -7.77 -10.82
C ALA A 302 20.10 -7.49 -9.67
N ALA A 303 20.16 -6.25 -9.18
CA ALA A 303 20.93 -5.88 -8.00
C ALA A 303 20.30 -6.46 -6.72
N ALA A 304 18.98 -6.42 -6.58
CA ALA A 304 18.27 -7.03 -5.45
C ALA A 304 18.56 -8.52 -5.34
N HIS A 305 18.51 -9.27 -6.45
CA HIS A 305 18.86 -10.69 -6.46
C HIS A 305 20.31 -11.00 -6.06
N ARG A 306 21.27 -10.11 -6.39
CA ARG A 306 22.64 -10.26 -5.91
C ARG A 306 22.73 -10.07 -4.40
N LEU A 307 22.02 -9.08 -3.86
CA LEU A 307 21.94 -8.81 -2.42
C LEU A 307 21.22 -9.95 -1.69
N ASP A 308 20.18 -10.52 -2.28
CA ASP A 308 19.45 -11.69 -1.75
C ASP A 308 20.38 -12.88 -1.56
N ALA A 309 21.20 -13.19 -2.56
CA ALA A 309 22.17 -14.27 -2.49
C ALA A 309 23.24 -14.06 -1.40
N VAL A 310 23.53 -12.80 -1.04
CA VAL A 310 24.42 -12.47 0.08
C VAL A 310 23.68 -12.68 1.40
N LEU A 311 22.49 -12.11 1.57
CA LEU A 311 21.66 -12.24 2.78
C LEU A 311 21.39 -13.70 3.14
N ALA A 312 21.07 -14.54 2.15
CA ALA A 312 20.79 -15.95 2.35
C ALA A 312 21.98 -16.77 2.88
N ARG A 313 23.21 -16.24 2.79
CA ARG A 313 24.45 -16.92 3.24
C ARG A 313 24.99 -16.39 4.56
N ILE A 314 24.39 -15.34 5.13
CA ILE A 314 24.86 -14.78 6.40
C ILE A 314 24.58 -15.79 7.52
N PRO A 315 25.60 -16.26 8.25
CA PRO A 315 25.39 -17.23 9.33
C PRO A 315 24.70 -16.54 10.50
N LEU A 316 23.47 -16.95 10.80
CA LEU A 316 22.63 -16.40 11.87
C LEU A 316 22.28 -17.52 12.86
N ASP A 317 23.30 -18.00 13.57
CA ASP A 317 23.19 -19.14 14.47
C ASP A 317 22.17 -18.87 15.60
N GLY A 318 21.33 -19.88 15.87
CA GLY A 318 20.33 -19.83 16.94
C GLY A 318 19.06 -19.03 16.62
N LEU A 319 18.94 -18.49 15.40
CA LEU A 319 17.74 -17.80 14.92
C LEU A 319 16.92 -18.72 14.00
N ALA A 320 15.63 -18.83 14.28
CA ALA A 320 14.67 -19.47 13.38
C ALA A 320 13.80 -18.40 12.73
N PHE A 321 13.73 -18.39 11.40
CA PHE A 321 12.92 -17.44 10.64
C PHE A 321 11.61 -18.09 10.20
N ASP A 322 10.52 -17.33 10.17
CA ASP A 322 9.28 -17.75 9.50
C ASP A 322 9.52 -18.00 8.00
N ARG A 323 10.42 -17.22 7.40
CA ARG A 323 10.82 -17.25 5.98
C ARG A 323 12.31 -16.93 5.82
N PRO A 324 13.00 -17.46 4.80
CA PRO A 324 14.42 -17.19 4.61
C PRO A 324 14.69 -15.71 4.31
N LEU A 325 15.85 -15.20 4.76
CA LEU A 325 16.39 -13.92 4.29
C LEU A 325 16.84 -14.04 2.83
N GLY A 326 16.73 -12.94 2.10
CA GLY A 326 17.04 -12.87 0.66
C GLY A 326 15.80 -12.91 -0.22
N GLN A 327 14.78 -12.14 0.16
CA GLN A 327 13.61 -11.84 -0.66
C GLN A 327 13.34 -10.33 -0.64
N LEU A 328 14.37 -9.54 -0.94
CA LEU A 328 14.29 -8.09 -0.97
C LEU A 328 13.32 -7.61 -2.04
N ARG A 329 12.41 -6.72 -1.65
CA ARG A 329 11.46 -6.04 -2.55
C ARG A 329 11.66 -4.54 -2.45
N PRO A 330 11.30 -3.75 -3.48
CA PRO A 330 11.25 -2.30 -3.38
C PRO A 330 10.51 -1.86 -2.12
N SER A 331 11.01 -0.81 -1.48
CA SER A 331 10.33 -0.21 -0.33
C SER A 331 8.99 0.40 -0.75
N GLU A 332 8.05 0.54 0.19
CA GLU A 332 6.78 1.23 -0.08
C GLU A 332 6.99 2.70 -0.51
N SER A 333 5.96 3.27 -1.12
CA SER A 333 5.97 4.60 -1.73
C SER A 333 6.61 5.67 -0.82
N GLY A 334 7.52 6.47 -1.42
CA GLY A 334 8.27 7.52 -0.72
C GLY A 334 9.62 7.08 -0.16
N ALA A 335 9.85 5.78 0.05
CA ALA A 335 11.12 5.25 0.51
C ALA A 335 11.98 4.73 -0.65
N SER A 336 13.30 4.96 -0.58
CA SER A 336 14.25 4.48 -1.58
C SER A 336 14.85 3.12 -1.21
N GLY A 337 15.25 2.36 -2.23
CA GLY A 337 15.93 1.09 -2.07
C GLY A 337 15.00 -0.11 -1.87
N VAL A 338 15.55 -1.21 -1.36
CA VAL A 338 14.86 -2.48 -1.17
C VAL A 338 14.87 -2.91 0.27
N CYS A 339 13.90 -3.70 0.68
CA CYS A 339 13.79 -4.18 2.04
C CYS A 339 13.11 -5.55 2.13
N GLN A 340 13.25 -6.19 3.29
CA GLN A 340 12.55 -7.41 3.66
C GLN A 340 12.27 -7.39 5.17
N ALA A 341 11.10 -7.86 5.58
CA ALA A 341 10.75 -8.09 6.98
C ALA A 341 10.36 -9.57 7.22
N VAL A 342 10.92 -10.15 8.28
CA VAL A 342 10.72 -11.56 8.68
C VAL A 342 10.54 -11.67 10.19
N GLN A 343 9.73 -12.62 10.62
CA GLN A 343 9.58 -12.96 12.03
C GLN A 343 10.73 -13.88 12.46
N VAL A 344 11.39 -13.52 13.56
CA VAL A 344 12.49 -14.27 14.12
C VAL A 344 12.09 -14.86 15.46
N THR A 345 12.26 -16.16 15.61
CA THR A 345 12.05 -16.88 16.86
C THR A 345 13.40 -17.24 17.49
N THR A 346 13.61 -16.78 18.72
CA THR A 346 14.80 -17.09 19.53
C THR A 346 14.35 -17.61 20.89
N GLN A 347 14.69 -18.85 21.24
CA GLN A 347 14.31 -19.47 22.52
C GLN A 347 12.79 -19.38 22.83
N GLY A 348 11.95 -19.49 21.79
CA GLY A 348 10.49 -19.41 21.91
C GLY A 348 9.92 -17.99 22.02
N ARG A 349 10.76 -16.95 21.87
CA ARG A 349 10.35 -15.54 21.82
C ARG A 349 10.40 -15.03 20.38
N GLN A 350 9.41 -14.22 19.99
CA GLN A 350 9.28 -13.70 18.63
C GLN A 350 9.61 -12.20 18.57
N SER A 351 10.39 -11.81 17.57
CA SER A 351 10.69 -10.42 17.25
C SER A 351 10.67 -10.23 15.74
N LEU A 352 10.27 -9.05 15.28
CA LEU A 352 10.35 -8.70 13.88
C LEU A 352 11.78 -8.28 13.54
N LEU A 353 12.38 -8.89 12.52
CA LEU A 353 13.62 -8.43 11.90
C LEU A 353 13.29 -7.79 10.55
N SER A 354 13.81 -6.59 10.33
CA SER A 354 13.72 -5.89 9.05
C SER A 354 15.11 -5.50 8.56
N VAL A 355 15.36 -5.75 7.28
CA VAL A 355 16.59 -5.38 6.57
C VAL A 355 16.19 -4.44 5.45
N ALA A 356 16.80 -3.26 5.37
CA ALA A 356 16.62 -2.30 4.30
C ALA A 356 17.99 -1.88 3.74
N ILE A 357 18.07 -1.79 2.42
CA ILE A 357 19.28 -1.40 1.68
C ILE A 357 18.90 -0.26 0.74
N ALA A 358 19.58 0.87 0.87
CA ALA A 358 19.40 2.05 0.03
C ALA A 358 20.73 2.48 -0.58
N VAL A 359 20.68 3.22 -1.69
CA VAL A 359 21.87 3.76 -2.39
C VAL A 359 21.80 5.28 -2.52
N GLY A 360 22.93 5.92 -2.82
CA GLY A 360 23.01 7.38 -2.96
C GLY A 360 22.96 8.16 -1.64
N GLN A 361 23.16 7.48 -0.51
CA GLN A 361 23.20 8.12 0.80
C GLN A 361 24.52 8.88 1.01
N ARG A 362 24.44 9.99 1.73
CA ARG A 362 25.65 10.68 2.20
C ARG A 362 26.12 10.05 3.50
N VAL A 363 27.43 9.85 3.63
CA VAL A 363 28.03 9.43 4.90
C VAL A 363 27.76 10.53 5.94
N PRO A 364 27.17 10.19 7.11
CA PRO A 364 26.95 11.17 8.17
C PRO A 364 28.26 11.82 8.62
N GLU A 365 28.31 13.15 8.62
CA GLU A 365 29.48 13.93 9.08
C GLU A 365 29.48 14.14 10.60
N THR A 366 28.30 14.07 11.22
CA THR A 366 28.08 14.27 12.65
C THR A 366 27.44 13.02 13.23
N ALA A 367 27.79 12.66 14.47
CA ALA A 367 27.17 11.54 15.16
C ALA A 367 25.63 11.71 15.21
N ALA A 368 24.88 10.64 14.91
CA ALA A 368 23.43 10.66 15.02
C ALA A 368 22.96 11.16 16.40
N SER A 369 22.04 12.11 16.37
CA SER A 369 21.21 12.46 17.52
C SER A 369 19.97 11.55 17.56
N GLY A 370 19.56 11.16 18.76
CA GLY A 370 18.30 10.45 19.01
C GLY A 370 17.26 11.39 19.60
N SER A 371 16.00 10.95 19.63
CA SER A 371 14.97 11.63 20.42
C SER A 371 15.25 11.46 21.92
N VAL A 372 14.58 12.26 22.75
CA VAL A 372 14.70 12.15 24.22
C VAL A 372 14.31 10.74 24.66
N GLY A 373 15.28 9.99 25.21
CA GLY A 373 15.10 8.61 25.66
C GLY A 373 15.77 7.55 24.78
N ASP A 374 16.19 7.91 23.56
CA ASP A 374 16.94 7.01 22.69
C ASP A 374 18.38 6.85 23.15
N ARG A 375 18.89 5.63 23.06
CA ARG A 375 20.33 5.35 23.21
C ARG A 375 20.95 5.23 21.83
N VAL A 376 21.72 6.24 21.43
CA VAL A 376 22.41 6.26 20.14
C VAL A 376 23.92 6.18 20.36
N GLN A 377 24.58 5.31 19.60
CA GLN A 377 26.05 5.28 19.48
C GLN A 377 26.41 5.34 18.01
N SER A 378 27.49 6.05 17.69
CA SER A 378 28.01 6.18 16.33
C SER A 378 29.52 5.96 16.37
N ARG A 379 30.04 5.20 15.40
CA ARG A 379 31.47 4.91 15.25
C ARG A 379 31.86 4.79 13.79
N GLN A 380 33.09 5.17 13.47
CA GLN A 380 33.64 5.01 12.12
C GLN A 380 34.50 3.74 12.04
N LEU A 381 34.33 2.98 10.96
CA LEU A 381 35.14 1.81 10.62
C LEU A 381 36.41 2.23 9.86
N PRO A 382 37.45 1.36 9.80
CA PRO A 382 38.71 1.67 9.09
C PRO A 382 38.54 1.92 7.58
N ASP A 383 37.50 1.37 6.96
CA ASP A 383 37.13 1.60 5.56
C ASP A 383 36.44 2.97 5.34
N GLY A 384 36.21 3.72 6.41
CA GLY A 384 35.54 5.02 6.41
C GLY A 384 34.02 4.93 6.44
N ALA A 385 33.43 3.72 6.55
CA ALA A 385 32.01 3.54 6.78
C ALA A 385 31.63 4.00 8.19
N VAL A 386 30.40 4.51 8.35
CA VAL A 386 29.85 4.92 9.64
C VAL A 386 28.83 3.88 10.09
N VAL A 387 28.96 3.41 11.32
CA VAL A 387 28.03 2.47 11.98
C VAL A 387 27.32 3.22 13.09
N GLU A 388 26.00 3.20 13.06
CA GLU A 388 25.13 3.85 14.04
C GLU A 388 24.21 2.80 14.65
N SER A 389 24.21 2.69 15.98
CA SER A 389 23.33 1.80 16.72
C SER A 389 22.35 2.63 17.56
N ARG A 390 21.06 2.35 17.45
CA ARG A 390 19.99 3.02 18.21
C ARG A 390 19.13 1.99 18.95
N GLU A 391 18.90 2.18 20.24
CA GLU A 391 17.81 1.53 20.98
C GLU A 391 16.76 2.58 21.31
N SER A 392 15.52 2.33 20.91
CA SER A 392 14.35 3.12 21.29
C SER A 392 13.36 2.24 22.07
N ARG A 393 12.65 2.87 23.00
CA ARG A 393 11.58 2.24 23.77
C ARG A 393 10.33 3.07 23.60
N SER A 394 9.33 2.45 23.00
CA SER A 394 8.04 3.04 22.67
C SER A 394 6.92 2.31 23.40
N THR A 395 5.73 2.86 23.33
CA THR A 395 4.52 2.16 23.75
C THR A 395 3.54 2.25 22.60
N LYS A 396 3.11 1.08 22.11
CA LYS A 396 2.14 0.95 21.04
C LYS A 396 0.75 0.98 21.65
N TYR A 397 -0.11 1.82 21.11
CA TYR A 397 -1.53 1.86 21.43
C TYR A 397 -2.27 1.18 20.29
N ALA A 398 -3.12 0.20 20.60
CA ALA A 398 -4.01 -0.33 19.57
C ALA A 398 -5.18 0.64 19.38
N ASN A 399 -5.69 0.72 18.16
CA ASN A 399 -6.84 1.57 17.80
C ASN A 399 -8.17 1.04 18.37
N GLU A 400 -8.16 -0.13 19.03
CA GLU A 400 -9.35 -0.72 19.66
C GLU A 400 -9.66 -0.07 21.01
N ALA A 401 -10.93 0.27 21.23
CA ALA A 401 -11.40 0.85 22.47
C ALA A 401 -11.17 -0.11 23.66
N GLY A 402 -10.35 0.32 24.62
CA GLY A 402 -10.02 -0.46 25.82
C GLY A 402 -8.75 -1.32 25.71
N ALA A 403 -8.05 -1.29 24.57
CA ALA A 403 -6.78 -1.97 24.44
C ALA A 403 -5.73 -1.40 25.39
N GLN A 404 -4.97 -2.30 26.03
CA GLN A 404 -3.89 -1.90 26.92
C GLN A 404 -2.65 -1.46 26.11
N PRO A 405 -1.92 -0.43 26.56
CA PRO A 405 -0.68 -0.03 25.90
C PRO A 405 0.35 -1.17 25.97
N ILE A 406 0.96 -1.49 24.82
CA ILE A 406 1.96 -2.56 24.73
C ILE A 406 3.35 -1.93 24.67
N PRO A 407 4.26 -2.20 25.64
CA PRO A 407 5.62 -1.71 25.56
C PRO A 407 6.33 -2.35 24.35
N GLU A 408 7.12 -1.56 23.65
CA GLU A 408 7.86 -1.97 22.47
C GLU A 408 9.32 -1.55 22.62
N THR A 409 10.24 -2.44 22.27
CA THR A 409 11.67 -2.13 22.19
C THR A 409 12.14 -2.35 20.77
N SER A 410 12.77 -1.33 20.18
CA SER A 410 13.37 -1.42 18.85
C SER A 410 14.88 -1.17 18.94
N ARG A 411 15.66 -2.06 18.31
CA ARG A 411 17.10 -1.93 18.14
C ARG A 411 17.40 -1.82 16.65
N ILE A 412 18.19 -0.83 16.27
CA ILE A 412 18.51 -0.53 14.87
C ILE A 412 20.02 -0.39 14.74
N VAL A 413 20.60 -1.03 13.73
CA VAL A 413 21.97 -0.78 13.27
C VAL A 413 21.90 -0.26 11.83
N THR A 414 22.49 0.90 11.61
CA THR A 414 22.62 1.51 10.29
C THR A 414 24.10 1.60 9.93
N VAL A 415 24.49 1.07 8.78
CA VAL A 415 25.84 1.16 8.22
C VAL A 415 25.78 1.97 6.94
N THR A 416 26.45 3.12 6.90
CA THR A 416 26.56 3.94 5.68
C THR A 416 27.98 3.86 5.13
N ARG A 417 28.12 3.29 3.94
CA ARG A 417 29.39 3.11 3.21
C ARG A 417 29.76 4.38 2.44
N ARG A 418 31.05 4.50 2.10
CA ARG A 418 31.55 5.62 1.28
C ARG A 418 31.03 5.64 -0.15
N SER A 419 30.63 4.50 -0.68
CA SER A 419 29.91 4.38 -1.96
C SER A 419 28.53 5.05 -1.95
N GLY A 420 28.00 5.34 -0.76
CA GLY A 420 26.63 5.79 -0.56
C GLY A 420 25.61 4.66 -0.42
N THR A 421 26.06 3.39 -0.32
CA THR A 421 25.18 2.31 0.14
C THR A 421 24.92 2.44 1.64
N GLN A 422 23.66 2.39 2.04
CA GLN A 422 23.23 2.32 3.43
C GLN A 422 22.50 1.01 3.68
N ILE A 423 22.93 0.27 4.70
CA ILE A 423 22.28 -0.96 5.18
C ILE A 423 21.71 -0.66 6.56
N ARG A 424 20.39 -0.78 6.71
CA ARG A 424 19.68 -0.61 7.98
C ARG A 424 19.06 -1.94 8.37
N VAL A 425 19.43 -2.44 9.55
CA VAL A 425 18.91 -3.69 10.12
C VAL A 425 18.27 -3.36 11.45
N SER A 426 17.00 -3.70 11.61
CA SER A 426 16.26 -3.42 12.83
C SER A 426 15.56 -4.65 13.38
N SER A 427 15.57 -4.80 14.71
CA SER A 427 14.74 -5.76 15.41
C SER A 427 13.77 -5.05 16.35
N THR A 428 12.49 -5.38 16.25
CA THR A 428 11.42 -4.84 17.08
C THR A 428 10.74 -5.98 17.84
N ALA A 429 10.59 -5.81 19.15
CA ALA A 429 9.93 -6.76 20.04
C ALA A 429 8.85 -6.07 20.87
N GLU A 430 7.70 -6.73 20.99
CA GLU A 430 6.55 -6.27 21.79
C GLU A 430 6.46 -7.02 23.13
N GLY A 431 5.95 -6.33 24.15
CA GLY A 431 5.65 -6.90 25.46
C GLY A 431 6.91 -7.27 26.27
N ALA A 432 6.92 -8.48 26.83
CA ALA A 432 8.03 -9.00 27.63
C ALA A 432 9.15 -9.64 26.79
N THR A 433 9.03 -9.57 25.46
CA THR A 433 10.04 -10.10 24.53
C THR A 433 11.19 -9.12 24.38
N GLU A 434 12.40 -9.63 24.16
CA GLU A 434 13.56 -8.81 23.89
C GLU A 434 13.87 -8.80 22.38
N ALA A 435 14.17 -7.62 21.84
CA ALA A 435 14.68 -7.49 20.48
C ALA A 435 16.05 -8.16 20.34
N LEU A 436 16.41 -8.56 19.12
CA LEU A 436 17.72 -9.16 18.86
C LEU A 436 18.86 -8.23 19.32
N PRO A 437 19.96 -8.80 19.85
CA PRO A 437 21.09 -8.00 20.32
C PRO A 437 21.83 -7.31 19.16
N PHE A 438 22.51 -6.21 19.48
CA PHE A 438 23.19 -5.38 18.47
C PHE A 438 24.27 -6.10 17.68
N ASP A 439 24.95 -7.08 18.27
CA ASP A 439 25.97 -7.90 17.60
C ASP A 439 25.39 -8.70 16.43
N GLN A 440 24.19 -9.25 16.58
CA GLN A 440 23.49 -9.96 15.51
C GLN A 440 23.05 -9.02 14.38
N LEU A 441 22.52 -7.84 14.72
CA LEU A 441 22.11 -6.84 13.73
C LEU A 441 23.33 -6.28 12.97
N GLU A 442 24.43 -6.04 13.69
CA GLU A 442 25.67 -5.54 13.13
C GLU A 442 26.36 -6.57 12.23
N ALA A 443 26.31 -7.87 12.57
CA ALA A 443 26.83 -8.94 11.72
C ALA A 443 26.17 -8.97 10.33
N ILE A 444 24.88 -8.65 10.25
CA ILE A 444 24.18 -8.48 8.98
C ILE A 444 24.61 -7.16 8.32
N ALA A 445 24.48 -6.04 9.02
CA ALA A 445 24.64 -4.71 8.46
C ALA A 445 26.08 -4.41 7.96
N THR A 446 27.08 -5.01 8.60
CA THR A 446 28.50 -4.78 8.27
C THR A 446 29.07 -5.73 7.22
N ASN A 447 28.25 -6.64 6.68
CA ASN A 447 28.70 -7.53 5.60
C ASN A 447 29.14 -6.69 4.37
N PRO A 448 30.39 -6.83 3.89
CA PRO A 448 30.91 -6.02 2.79
C PRO A 448 30.26 -6.35 1.44
N ASP A 449 29.71 -7.55 1.28
CA ASP A 449 29.09 -7.99 0.03
C ASP A 449 27.67 -7.44 -0.16
N LEU A 450 27.12 -6.74 0.84
CA LEU A 450 25.86 -5.98 0.74
C LEU A 450 26.05 -4.58 0.13
N GLU A 451 27.26 -4.22 -0.27
CA GLU A 451 27.53 -2.95 -0.94
C GLU A 451 27.09 -2.98 -2.41
N VAL A 452 26.29 -1.99 -2.82
CA VAL A 452 25.92 -1.78 -4.22
C VAL A 452 26.98 -0.87 -4.85
N ARG A 453 27.60 -1.34 -5.93
CA ARG A 453 28.72 -0.67 -6.62
C ARG A 453 28.31 -0.11 -7.97
#